data_AF-A0A967XZC2-F1
#
_entry.id   AF-A0A967XZC2-F1
#
_cell.length_a   1.000
_cell.length_b   1.000
_cell.length_c   1.000
_cell.angle_alpha   90.00
_cell.angle_beta   90.00
_cell.angle_gamma   90.00
#
_symmetry.space_group_name_H-M   'P 1'
#
loop_
_entity.id
_entity.type
_entity.pdbx_description
1 polymer ?
#
loop_
_entity_poly.entity_id
_entity_poly.type
_entity_poly.pdbx_seq_one_letter_code
_entity_poly.pdbx_strand_id
1 'polypeptide(L)'
;MSIAILGGLDRLKRNYEKTGENLGFEVKFFSQRVPSMSKRLSGVHGIVLFTDTISHPMVKEAMNVAKRFNIPVGRTRTSSVSSLKKCLDLFIPA
;
A
#
# COMPACT_ATOMS: atom_id res chain seq x y z
N MET A 1 -12.29 -6.33 -1.05
CA MET A 1 -11.76 -4.97 -0.76
C MET A 1 -10.36 -4.87 -1.32
N SER A 2 -9.93 -3.73 -1.87
CA SER A 2 -8.61 -3.60 -2.52
C SER A 2 -7.68 -2.64 -1.78
N ILE A 3 -6.40 -2.96 -1.71
CA ILE A 3 -5.37 -2.14 -1.06
C ILE A 3 -4.21 -1.88 -2.03
N ALA A 4 -3.58 -0.71 -1.92
CA ALA A 4 -2.33 -0.42 -2.59
C ALA A 4 -1.15 -0.47 -1.62
N ILE A 5 -0.07 -1.14 -1.99
CA ILE A 5 1.18 -1.14 -1.24
C ILE A 5 2.23 -0.40 -2.08
N LEU A 6 2.82 0.65 -1.51
CA LEU A 6 3.78 1.52 -2.19
C LEU A 6 5.16 1.45 -1.55
N GLY A 7 6.19 1.29 -2.39
CA GLY A 7 7.55 0.98 -1.98
C GLY A 7 7.75 -0.52 -1.76
N GLY A 8 8.65 -0.90 -0.86
CA GLY A 8 8.94 -2.27 -0.52
C GLY A 8 9.88 -2.96 -1.52
N LEU A 9 10.22 -4.21 -1.21
CA LEU A 9 11.16 -5.01 -2.00
C LEU A 9 10.43 -5.88 -3.05
N ASP A 10 10.83 -5.78 -4.31
CA ASP A 10 10.25 -6.58 -5.41
C ASP A 10 10.32 -8.09 -5.16
N ARG A 11 11.42 -8.58 -4.57
CA ARG A 11 11.60 -10.00 -4.21
C ARG A 11 10.54 -10.53 -3.24
N LEU A 12 9.88 -9.63 -2.50
CA LEU A 12 8.83 -9.96 -1.53
C LEU A 12 7.42 -9.69 -2.07
N LYS A 13 7.28 -9.25 -3.33
CA LYS A 13 5.98 -8.95 -3.96
C LYS A 13 4.97 -10.08 -3.73
N ARG A 14 5.32 -11.33 -4.08
CA ARG A 14 4.45 -12.50 -3.90
C ARG A 14 4.06 -12.72 -2.44
N ASN A 15 4.98 -12.45 -1.50
CA ASN A 15 4.69 -12.57 -0.08
C ASN A 15 3.71 -11.48 0.39
N TYR A 16 3.85 -10.24 -0.10
CA TYR A 16 2.91 -9.17 0.23
C TYR A 16 1.52 -9.44 -0.32
N GLU A 17 1.43 -9.85 -1.59
CA GLU A 17 0.19 -10.23 -2.26
C GLU A 17 -0.51 -11.35 -1.49
N LYS A 18 0.18 -12.47 -1.24
CA LYS A 18 -0.35 -13.59 -0.46
C LYS A 18 -0.78 -13.19 0.95
N THR A 19 -0.05 -12.29 1.61
CA THR A 19 -0.40 -11.83 2.96
C THR A 19 -1.68 -11.01 2.95
N GLY A 20 -1.87 -10.12 1.98
CA GLY A 20 -3.12 -9.36 1.84
C GLY A 20 -4.29 -10.23 1.42
N GLU A 21 -4.08 -11.16 0.47
CA GLU A 21 -5.10 -12.12 0.02
C GLU A 21 -5.60 -13.00 1.17
N ASN A 22 -4.69 -13.50 2.03
CA ASN A 22 -5.04 -14.26 3.22
C ASN A 22 -5.89 -13.47 4.23
N LEU A 23 -5.86 -12.13 4.16
CA LEU A 23 -6.69 -11.23 4.98
C LEU A 23 -7.93 -10.73 4.21
N GLY A 24 -8.20 -11.24 3.01
CA GLY A 24 -9.37 -10.88 2.19
C GLY A 24 -9.18 -9.62 1.33
N PHE A 25 -7.94 -9.16 1.14
CA PHE A 25 -7.64 -8.00 0.30
C PHE A 25 -7.15 -8.38 -1.10
N GLU A 26 -7.63 -7.67 -2.12
CA GLU A 26 -6.97 -7.60 -3.44
C GLU A 26 -5.79 -6.63 -3.34
N VAL A 27 -4.57 -7.11 -3.60
CA VAL A 27 -3.34 -6.32 -3.40
C VAL A 27 -2.84 -5.73 -4.72
N LYS A 28 -2.61 -4.41 -4.72
CA LYS A 28 -1.94 -3.68 -5.82
C LYS A 28 -0.58 -3.20 -5.35
N PHE A 29 0.47 -3.92 -5.72
CA PHE A 29 1.84 -3.61 -5.31
C PHE A 29 2.57 -2.72 -6.33
N PHE A 30 3.19 -1.63 -5.85
CA PHE A 30 4.02 -0.73 -6.63
C PHE A 30 5.31 -0.40 -5.87
N SER A 31 6.40 -1.10 -6.18
CA SER A 31 7.74 -0.80 -5.65
C SER A 31 8.31 0.52 -6.17
N GLN A 32 7.91 0.92 -7.38
CA GLN A 32 8.37 2.12 -8.07
C GLN A 32 7.19 2.94 -8.61
N ARG A 33 7.48 4.18 -9.01
CA ARG A 33 6.47 5.06 -9.62
C ARG A 33 6.05 4.49 -10.98
N VAL A 34 4.75 4.48 -11.23
CA VAL A 34 4.19 4.02 -12.51
C VAL A 34 3.35 5.11 -13.17
N PRO A 35 3.17 5.08 -14.51
CA PRO A 35 2.25 5.97 -15.19
C PRO A 35 0.84 5.89 -14.60
N SER A 36 0.22 7.06 -14.48
CA SER A 36 -1.15 7.21 -13.95
C SER A 36 -1.35 6.59 -12.56
N MET A 37 -0.32 6.60 -11.70
CA MET A 37 -0.40 6.08 -10.33
C MET A 37 -1.61 6.68 -9.57
N SER A 38 -1.86 7.98 -9.69
CA SER A 38 -3.04 8.61 -9.09
C SER A 38 -4.38 7.93 -9.46
N LYS A 39 -4.56 7.57 -10.74
CA LYS A 39 -5.76 6.87 -11.22
C LYS A 39 -5.82 5.43 -10.71
N ARG A 40 -4.67 4.77 -10.55
CA ARG A 40 -4.59 3.41 -10.00
C ARG A 40 -4.91 3.37 -8.51
N LEU A 41 -4.58 4.45 -7.80
CA LEU A 41 -4.82 4.62 -6.37
C LEU A 41 -6.23 5.13 -6.04
N SER A 42 -6.89 5.88 -6.93
CA SER A 42 -8.20 6.49 -6.60
C SER A 42 -9.34 5.51 -6.33
N GLY A 43 -9.20 4.23 -6.72
CA GLY A 43 -10.21 3.19 -6.52
C GLY A 43 -9.86 2.15 -5.45
N VAL A 44 -8.84 2.39 -4.64
CA VAL A 44 -8.48 1.47 -3.53
C VAL A 44 -9.14 1.89 -2.22
N HIS A 45 -9.26 0.95 -1.30
CA HIS A 45 -9.89 1.11 0.00
C HIS A 45 -8.87 1.37 1.12
N GLY A 46 -7.58 1.20 0.84
CA GLY A 46 -6.50 1.50 1.76
C GLY A 46 -5.16 1.61 1.04
N ILE A 47 -4.25 2.40 1.60
CA ILE A 47 -2.89 2.57 1.08
C ILE A 47 -1.89 2.26 2.19
N VAL A 48 -0.92 1.39 1.92
CA VAL A 48 0.24 1.12 2.78
C VAL A 48 1.48 1.76 2.17
N LEU A 49 2.18 2.58 2.95
CA LEU A 49 3.46 3.16 2.57
C LEU A 49 4.61 2.49 3.32
N PHE A 50 5.52 1.85 2.59
CA PHE A 50 6.82 1.44 3.12
C PHE A 50 7.79 2.62 3.09
N THR A 51 7.73 3.45 4.12
CA THR A 51 8.36 4.78 4.17
C THR A 51 9.86 4.82 3.93
N ASP A 52 10.62 3.77 4.26
CA ASP A 52 12.08 3.73 4.03
C ASP A 52 12.46 3.40 2.58
N THR A 53 11.51 2.91 1.79
CA THR A 53 11.78 2.36 0.43
C THR A 53 10.95 3.03 -0.66
N ILE A 54 9.95 3.82 -0.28
CA ILE A 54 9.14 4.61 -1.21
C ILE A 54 9.83 5.93 -1.53
N SER A 55 9.79 6.33 -2.80
CA SER A 55 10.34 7.63 -3.22
C SER A 55 9.47 8.81 -2.74
N HIS A 56 10.08 9.96 -2.43
CA HIS A 56 9.35 11.17 -2.04
C HIS A 56 8.24 11.59 -3.04
N PRO A 57 8.45 11.53 -4.37
CA PRO A 57 7.37 11.81 -5.32
C PRO A 57 6.17 10.87 -5.19
N MET A 58 6.40 9.57 -4.97
CA MET A 58 5.31 8.61 -4.73
C MET A 58 4.57 8.90 -3.43
N VAL A 59 5.27 9.27 -2.35
CA VAL A 59 4.62 9.69 -1.09
C VAL A 59 3.70 10.88 -1.33
N LYS A 60 4.19 11.93 -2.02
CA LYS A 60 3.41 13.13 -2.32
C LYS A 60 2.16 12.78 -3.14
N GLU A 61 2.32 11.97 -4.18
CA GLU A 61 1.21 11.54 -5.04
C GLU A 61 0.18 10.71 -4.26
N ALA A 62 0.62 9.73 -3.47
CA ALA A 62 -0.24 8.87 -2.66
C ALA A 62 -1.01 9.66 -1.59
N MET A 63 -0.34 10.59 -0.89
CA MET A 63 -0.99 11.43 0.12
C MET A 63 -2.02 12.39 -0.48
N ASN A 64 -1.75 12.94 -1.67
CA ASN A 64 -2.71 13.78 -2.38
C ASN A 64 -3.96 12.99 -2.78
N VAL A 65 -3.78 11.78 -3.31
CA VAL A 65 -4.89 10.88 -3.66
C VAL A 65 -5.67 10.47 -2.42
N ALA A 66 -4.98 10.04 -1.36
CA ALA A 66 -5.60 9.64 -0.11
C ALA A 66 -6.48 10.75 0.47
N LYS A 67 -5.97 11.99 0.51
CA LYS A 67 -6.72 13.16 0.98
C LYS A 67 -7.94 13.45 0.09
N ARG A 68 -7.77 13.37 -1.23
CA ARG A 68 -8.84 13.68 -2.19
C ARG A 68 -10.01 12.69 -2.13
N PHE A 69 -9.73 11.41 -1.94
CA PHE A 69 -10.72 10.33 -1.97
C PHE A 69 -11.04 9.76 -0.59
N ASN A 70 -10.54 10.40 0.48
CA ASN A 70 -10.69 9.95 1.87
C ASN A 70 -10.26 8.48 2.09
N ILE A 71 -9.14 8.09 1.47
CA ILE A 71 -8.62 6.72 1.57
C ILE A 71 -7.71 6.63 2.81
N PRO A 72 -7.94 5.67 3.72
CA PRO A 72 -7.09 5.49 4.89
C PRO A 72 -5.66 5.08 4.50
N VAL A 73 -4.67 5.61 5.21
CA VAL A 73 -3.25 5.38 4.95
C VAL A 73 -2.55 4.79 6.16
N GLY A 74 -2.00 3.60 5.99
CA GLY A 74 -1.10 2.96 6.93
C GLY A 74 0.36 3.22 6.54
N ARG A 75 1.23 3.41 7.53
CA ARG A 75 2.67 3.67 7.30
C ARG A 75 3.51 2.72 8.14
N THR A 76 4.54 2.18 7.53
CA THR A 76 5.56 1.39 8.22
C THR A 76 6.94 1.71 7.64
N ARG A 77 7.97 1.76 8.50
CA ARG A 77 9.36 1.94 8.06
C ARG A 77 9.88 0.68 7.39
N THR A 78 9.71 -0.46 8.05
CA THR A 78 10.20 -1.75 7.58
C THR A 78 9.27 -2.33 6.51
N SER A 79 9.87 -2.82 5.42
CA SER A 79 9.21 -3.54 4.32
C SER A 79 9.10 -5.06 4.55
N SER A 80 9.10 -5.51 5.79
CA SER A 80 8.91 -6.94 6.11
C SER A 80 7.44 -7.35 5.97
N VAL A 81 7.19 -8.62 5.67
CA VAL A 81 5.85 -9.22 5.67
C VAL A 81 5.13 -9.08 7.02
N SER A 82 5.85 -9.24 8.13
CA SER A 82 5.27 -9.08 9.48
C SER A 82 4.79 -7.66 9.75
N SER A 83 5.59 -6.65 9.38
CA SER A 83 5.21 -5.24 9.49
C SER A 83 4.04 -4.88 8.57
N LEU A 84 4.00 -5.47 7.36
CA LEU A 84 2.82 -5.33 6.48
C LEU A 84 1.57 -5.87 7.16
N LYS A 85 1.60 -7.12 7.67
CA LYS A 85 0.46 -7.75 8.32
C LYS A 85 -0.13 -6.86 9.43
N LYS A 86 0.71 -6.39 10.36
CA LYS A 86 0.31 -5.47 11.43
C LYS A 86 -0.33 -4.18 10.91
N CYS A 87 0.16 -3.67 9.79
CA CYS A 87 -0.39 -2.47 9.16
C CYS A 87 -1.77 -2.74 8.53
N LEU A 88 -1.97 -3.92 7.95
CA LEU A 88 -3.24 -4.32 7.33
C LEU A 88 -4.35 -4.60 8.33
N ASP A 89 -4.01 -5.03 9.55
CA ASP A 89 -4.98 -5.22 10.64
C ASP A 89 -5.78 -3.92 10.92
N LEU A 90 -5.20 -2.74 10.63
CA LEU A 90 -5.86 -1.43 10.76
C LEU A 90 -7.00 -1.20 9.76
N PHE A 91 -7.07 -1.99 8.68
CA PHE A 91 -8.08 -1.84 7.62
C PHE A 91 -9.19 -2.89 7.72
N ILE A 92 -9.07 -3.84 8.64
CA ILE A 92 -10.10 -4.86 8.87
C ILE A 92 -11.17 -4.23 9.78
N PRO A 93 -12.44 -4.17 9.35
CA PRO A 93 -13.53 -3.78 10.25
C PRO A 93 -13.64 -4.77 11.41
N ALA A 94 -13.85 -4.27 12.62
CA ALA A 94 -14.12 -5.09 13.80
C ALA A 94 -15.44 -5.86 13.68
#